data_AF-A0A382HUQ3-F1
#
_entry.id   AF-A0A382HUQ3-F1
#
_cell.length_a   1.000
_cell.length_b   1.000
_cell.length_c   1.000
_cell.angle_alpha   90.00
_cell.angle_beta   90.00
_cell.angle_gamma   90.00
#
_symmetry.space_group_name_H-M   'P 1'
#
loop_
_entity.id
_entity.type
_entity.pdbx_description
1 polymer ?
#
loop_
_entity_poly.entity_id
_entity_poly.type
_entity_poly.pdbx_seq_one_letter_code
_entity_poly.pdbx_strand_id
1 'polypeptide(L)'
;MHNRTDAPVNLDGFGLSDDPAEPFKWRLPNVAMAPDEHLLVFASGKDRHMLRKPSTTPPPSIPGLRLWLDAADRDSLTVDAEGRVSRWQSATGVTAAQTDTARQPLRASDPLSGLPVLRFDGLDDWLSFQLLNDVRTVFVVAREGANATRSFRAVLGEAGTADFTRGGDRILYYHPHSGFAGEDSVVRINGSPVNPTAARWPGSLCLVTSVAARRLQASLIGSDRFVPDRNWHGDVAEVLVYNRRLSDAEIDSVEAWLKAKWVLPAAALHANFKLGDGDNSMTLTEPLGQRISTLSLPPCPPDATIGVPPDAPGQALFARPTPGAANVAKPHNGWAGEPRLAKPSGVYGRPVDLQITPPDSLSEVRYTLDGSVPGPEARRYTGPLRLAKPTVVRVRAFRDSHLPGPVVTASYLIGDPGHFPVVSISTAPGNLFDSDLGIYTADNTGREWERPAYFEGFE
;
A
#
# COMPACT_ATOMS: atom_id res chain seq x y z
N MET A 1 13.71 -1.26 13.90
CA MET A 1 14.44 -1.70 15.11
C MET A 1 13.54 -2.58 15.94
N HIS A 2 14.07 -3.57 16.66
CA HIS A 2 13.30 -4.53 17.45
C HIS A 2 14.00 -4.75 18.80
N ASN A 3 13.27 -4.62 19.91
CA ASN A 3 13.77 -4.98 21.23
C ASN A 3 13.59 -6.48 21.47
N ARG A 4 14.66 -7.27 21.30
CA ARG A 4 14.64 -8.74 21.49
C ARG A 4 14.84 -9.18 22.95
N THR A 5 14.92 -8.24 23.88
CA THR A 5 15.11 -8.56 25.30
C THR A 5 13.76 -8.74 25.99
N ASP A 6 13.78 -9.40 27.15
CA ASP A 6 12.61 -9.56 28.03
C ASP A 6 12.36 -8.33 28.92
N ALA A 7 13.18 -7.27 28.76
CA ALA A 7 13.08 -6.03 29.52
C ALA A 7 12.87 -4.80 28.62
N PRO A 8 12.27 -3.72 29.13
CA PRO A 8 12.23 -2.46 28.39
C PRO A 8 13.63 -1.88 28.15
N VAL A 9 13.87 -1.34 26.95
CA VAL A 9 15.12 -0.66 26.57
C VAL A 9 14.83 0.80 26.26
N ASN A 10 15.56 1.72 26.89
CA ASN A 10 15.52 3.14 26.53
C ASN A 10 16.59 3.44 25.47
N LEU A 11 16.18 4.04 24.35
CA LEU A 11 17.05 4.40 23.24
C LEU A 11 17.72 5.79 23.38
N ASP A 12 17.54 6.48 24.50
CA ASP A 12 18.17 7.78 24.73
C ASP A 12 19.70 7.71 24.54
N GLY A 13 20.22 8.59 23.69
CA GLY A 13 21.64 8.66 23.36
C GLY A 13 22.16 7.62 22.36
N PHE A 14 21.35 6.65 21.92
CA PHE A 14 21.74 5.69 20.89
C PHE A 14 21.96 6.41 19.54
N GLY A 15 22.89 5.90 18.74
CA GLY A 15 23.21 6.40 17.40
C GLY A 15 22.78 5.44 16.30
N LEU A 16 22.19 5.97 15.24
CA LEU A 16 21.93 5.27 13.98
C LEU A 16 22.77 5.93 12.87
N SER A 17 23.47 5.12 12.08
CA SER A 17 24.30 5.63 10.99
C SER A 17 24.41 4.65 9.83
N ASP A 18 24.48 5.19 8.63
CA ASP A 18 24.90 4.50 7.41
C ASP A 18 26.41 4.55 7.17
N ASP A 19 27.15 5.37 7.93
CA ASP A 19 28.59 5.55 7.86
C ASP A 19 29.28 5.04 9.14
N PRO A 20 30.12 3.99 9.07
CA PRO A 20 30.83 3.48 10.24
C PRO A 20 31.83 4.47 10.86
N ALA A 21 32.29 5.48 10.13
CA ALA A 21 33.16 6.54 10.65
C ALA A 21 32.39 7.56 11.50
N GLU A 22 31.06 7.68 11.31
CA GLU A 22 30.17 8.59 12.04
C GLU A 22 29.10 7.80 12.80
N PRO A 23 29.43 7.07 13.89
CA PRO A 23 28.50 6.13 14.54
C PRO A 23 27.26 6.76 15.19
N PHE A 24 27.24 8.09 15.33
CA PHE A 24 26.13 8.87 15.90
C PHE A 24 25.56 9.91 14.92
N LYS A 25 25.69 9.65 13.60
CA LYS A 25 25.19 10.56 12.53
C LYS A 25 23.76 11.01 12.74
N TRP A 26 22.90 10.12 13.23
CA TRP A 26 21.59 10.47 13.75
C TRP A 26 21.40 9.88 15.16
N ARG A 27 21.09 10.73 16.15
CA ARG A 27 20.80 10.27 17.52
C ARG A 27 19.32 10.00 17.68
N LEU A 28 19.00 8.86 18.29
CA LEU A 28 17.63 8.49 18.60
C LEU A 28 17.10 9.37 19.74
N PRO A 29 15.80 9.76 19.69
CA PRO A 29 15.16 10.45 20.80
C PRO A 29 14.96 9.51 21.99
N ASN A 30 14.69 10.09 23.17
CA ASN A 30 14.33 9.35 24.37
C ASN A 30 13.01 8.59 24.16
N VAL A 31 13.13 7.32 23.78
CA VAL A 31 12.02 6.41 23.49
C VAL A 31 12.30 5.09 24.20
N ALA A 32 11.37 4.70 25.08
CA ALA A 32 11.36 3.37 25.68
C ALA A 32 10.63 2.39 24.75
N MET A 33 11.30 1.28 24.47
CA MET A 33 10.76 0.11 23.78
C MET A 33 10.47 -0.99 24.79
N ALA A 34 9.23 -1.46 24.88
CA ALA A 34 8.86 -2.64 25.65
C ALA A 34 9.53 -3.90 25.07
N PRO A 35 9.57 -5.03 25.81
CA PRO A 35 9.95 -6.33 25.27
C PRO A 35 9.18 -6.65 23.98
N ASP A 36 9.88 -7.18 22.97
CA ASP A 36 9.37 -7.52 21.63
C ASP A 36 8.79 -6.34 20.81
N GLU A 37 8.89 -5.10 21.31
CA GLU A 37 8.39 -3.92 20.60
C GLU A 37 9.24 -3.63 19.35
N HIS A 38 8.58 -3.15 18.30
CA HIS A 38 9.21 -2.72 17.05
C HIS A 38 9.11 -1.21 16.91
N LEU A 39 10.22 -0.57 16.49
CA LEU A 39 10.29 0.86 16.20
C LEU A 39 10.63 1.09 14.72
N LEU A 40 9.81 1.86 14.01
CA LEU A 40 10.02 2.25 12.62
C LEU A 40 10.78 3.58 12.54
N VAL A 41 11.86 3.59 11.78
CA VAL A 41 12.67 4.79 11.49
C VAL A 41 12.88 4.88 9.98
N PHE A 42 12.59 6.04 9.39
CA PHE A 42 12.77 6.29 7.97
C PHE A 42 14.12 6.96 7.69
N ALA A 43 15.05 6.28 7.04
CA ALA A 43 16.28 6.88 6.51
C ALA A 43 15.96 7.71 5.24
N SER A 44 15.47 8.94 5.45
CA SER A 44 14.87 9.76 4.39
C SER A 44 15.49 11.15 4.20
N GLY A 45 16.41 11.54 5.08
CA GLY A 45 17.02 12.87 5.08
C GLY A 45 16.17 13.98 5.69
N LYS A 46 15.06 13.68 6.38
CA LYS A 46 14.11 14.70 6.88
C LYS A 46 14.37 15.16 8.33
N ASP A 47 15.21 14.46 9.07
CA ASP A 47 15.60 14.77 10.46
C ASP A 47 14.42 15.05 11.42
N ARG A 48 13.55 14.06 11.62
CA ARG A 48 12.38 14.15 12.53
C ARG A 48 12.56 13.24 13.73
N HIS A 49 12.45 13.83 14.91
CA HIS A 49 12.63 13.17 16.21
C HIS A 49 11.33 12.93 16.98
N MET A 50 10.20 13.41 16.47
CA MET A 50 8.92 13.22 17.14
C MET A 50 8.32 11.86 16.78
N LEU A 51 8.15 11.03 17.81
CA LEU A 51 7.32 9.83 17.77
C LEU A 51 6.08 10.08 18.63
N ARG A 52 4.91 9.75 18.10
CA ARG A 52 3.67 9.70 18.88
C ARG A 52 3.22 8.23 18.94
N LYS A 53 2.71 7.79 20.09
CA LYS A 53 2.09 6.47 20.25
C LYS A 53 0.57 6.63 20.38
N PRO A 54 -0.23 5.61 20.00
CA PRO A 54 -1.68 5.62 20.22
C PRO A 54 -2.03 5.90 21.69
N SER A 55 -2.96 6.82 21.92
CA SER A 55 -3.54 7.05 23.25
C SER A 55 -4.64 6.04 23.56
N THR A 56 -4.74 5.64 24.84
CA THR A 56 -5.81 4.79 25.38
C THR A 56 -6.91 5.59 26.09
N THR A 57 -6.90 6.92 26.00
CA THR A 57 -7.96 7.77 26.59
C THR A 57 -9.33 7.36 26.04
N PRO A 58 -10.35 7.21 26.90
CA PRO A 58 -11.71 6.88 26.43
C PRO A 58 -12.30 8.00 25.57
N PRO A 59 -13.23 7.67 24.66
CA PRO A 59 -13.91 8.67 23.83
C PRO A 59 -14.76 9.63 24.67
N PRO A 60 -14.96 10.87 24.20
CA PRO A 60 -15.90 11.79 24.83
C PRO A 60 -17.35 11.29 24.70
N SER A 61 -18.14 11.41 25.78
CA SER A 61 -19.56 11.05 25.78
C SER A 61 -20.40 12.21 25.26
N ILE A 62 -20.84 12.11 24.01
CA ILE A 62 -21.58 13.17 23.30
C ILE A 62 -22.90 12.59 22.79
N PRO A 63 -24.07 13.18 23.14
CA PRO A 63 -25.36 12.69 22.68
C PRO A 63 -25.53 12.79 21.15
N GLY A 64 -26.30 11.86 20.58
CA GLY A 64 -26.69 11.86 19.17
C GLY A 64 -25.83 10.97 18.27
N LEU A 65 -24.94 10.15 18.81
CA LEU A 65 -24.16 9.16 18.07
C LEU A 65 -25.08 8.08 17.47
N ARG A 66 -24.96 7.83 16.16
CA ARG A 66 -25.77 6.87 15.39
C ARG A 66 -24.96 5.71 14.86
N LEU A 67 -23.72 5.99 14.46
CA LEU A 67 -22.79 4.99 13.98
C LEU A 67 -21.43 5.27 14.59
N TRP A 68 -20.78 4.21 15.04
CA TRP A 68 -19.40 4.20 15.47
C TRP A 68 -18.77 2.87 15.08
N LEU A 69 -18.05 2.88 13.96
CA LEU A 69 -17.31 1.74 13.43
C LEU A 69 -15.83 1.96 13.74
N ASP A 70 -15.24 1.07 14.54
CA ASP A 70 -13.85 1.16 14.98
C ASP A 70 -13.08 -0.10 14.58
N ALA A 71 -12.10 0.00 13.69
CA ALA A 71 -11.34 -1.16 13.24
C ALA A 71 -10.32 -1.59 14.30
N ALA A 72 -9.98 -0.70 15.24
CA ALA A 72 -9.06 -1.01 16.33
C ALA A 72 -9.71 -1.95 17.38
N ASP A 73 -11.03 -1.91 17.52
CA ASP A 73 -11.79 -2.90 18.28
C ASP A 73 -11.88 -4.20 17.48
N ARG A 74 -11.01 -5.15 17.84
CA ARG A 74 -10.91 -6.45 17.14
C ARG A 74 -12.17 -7.29 17.29
N ASP A 75 -12.90 -7.13 18.39
CA ASP A 75 -14.11 -7.91 18.67
C ASP A 75 -15.30 -7.40 17.85
N SER A 76 -15.18 -6.19 17.28
CA SER A 76 -16.16 -5.62 16.35
C SER A 76 -16.13 -6.25 14.96
N LEU A 77 -15.06 -6.97 14.60
CA LEU A 77 -14.84 -7.49 13.25
C LEU A 77 -15.08 -9.00 13.17
N THR A 78 -15.86 -9.45 12.18
CA THR A 78 -15.91 -10.86 11.79
C THR A 78 -14.98 -11.09 10.60
N VAL A 79 -13.87 -11.79 10.85
CA VAL A 79 -12.77 -11.97 9.89
C VAL A 79 -12.53 -13.45 9.60
N ASP A 80 -12.35 -13.83 8.34
CA ASP A 80 -12.01 -15.20 7.95
C ASP A 80 -10.49 -15.49 7.95
N ALA A 81 -10.12 -16.71 7.56
CA ALA A 81 -8.72 -17.18 7.58
C ALA A 81 -7.81 -16.40 6.62
N GLU A 82 -8.37 -15.85 5.54
CA GLU A 82 -7.65 -15.04 4.55
C GLU A 82 -7.65 -13.54 4.91
N GLY A 83 -8.30 -13.16 6.01
CA GLY A 83 -8.34 -11.78 6.50
C GLY A 83 -9.49 -10.96 5.94
N ARG A 84 -10.46 -11.55 5.22
CA ARG A 84 -11.63 -10.81 4.70
C ARG A 84 -12.64 -10.51 5.81
N VAL A 85 -13.19 -9.31 5.79
CA VAL A 85 -14.09 -8.80 6.82
C VAL A 85 -15.53 -8.84 6.31
N SER A 86 -16.32 -9.76 6.86
CA SER A 86 -17.74 -9.91 6.50
C SER A 86 -18.68 -9.02 7.31
N ARG A 87 -18.26 -8.60 8.52
CA ARG A 87 -19.03 -7.74 9.41
C ARG A 87 -18.13 -6.79 10.18
N TRP A 88 -18.61 -5.56 10.36
CA TRP A 88 -18.08 -4.53 11.23
C TRP A 88 -19.20 -4.01 12.13
N GLN A 89 -19.15 -4.40 13.40
CA GLN A 89 -20.16 -4.10 14.39
C GLN A 89 -19.92 -2.70 14.98
N SER A 90 -20.98 -1.90 15.03
CA SER A 90 -20.94 -0.62 15.72
C SER A 90 -21.28 -0.76 17.19
N ALA A 91 -20.61 0.04 18.03
CA ALA A 91 -20.95 0.23 19.44
C ALA A 91 -22.38 0.79 19.67
N THR A 92 -23.02 1.33 18.63
CA THR A 92 -24.43 1.78 18.67
C THR A 92 -25.44 0.67 18.36
N GLY A 93 -24.98 -0.54 18.06
CA GLY A 93 -25.81 -1.69 17.67
C GLY A 93 -26.01 -1.87 16.16
N VAL A 94 -25.61 -0.89 15.33
CA VAL A 94 -25.66 -1.01 13.86
C VAL A 94 -24.56 -1.95 13.36
N THR A 95 -24.88 -2.86 12.43
CA THR A 95 -23.89 -3.74 11.79
C THR A 95 -23.70 -3.36 10.33
N ALA A 96 -22.47 -3.09 9.91
CA ALA A 96 -22.11 -3.03 8.50
C ALA A 96 -21.63 -4.40 8.02
N ALA A 97 -22.16 -4.90 6.90
CA ALA A 97 -21.93 -6.27 6.46
C ALA A 97 -21.79 -6.43 4.95
N GLN A 98 -21.11 -7.51 4.55
CA GLN A 98 -21.00 -7.99 3.18
C GLN A 98 -20.98 -9.52 3.19
N THR A 99 -21.87 -10.14 2.43
CA THR A 99 -21.99 -11.60 2.35
C THR A 99 -21.21 -12.20 1.20
N ASP A 100 -20.96 -11.43 0.14
CA ASP A 100 -20.17 -11.88 -0.99
C ASP A 100 -18.67 -11.77 -0.67
N THR A 101 -17.99 -12.92 -0.56
CA THR A 101 -16.56 -12.98 -0.20
C THR A 101 -15.66 -12.28 -1.21
N ALA A 102 -16.08 -12.14 -2.48
CA ALA A 102 -15.30 -11.44 -3.49
C ALA A 102 -15.29 -9.91 -3.30
N ARG A 103 -16.23 -9.37 -2.51
CA ARG A 103 -16.48 -7.93 -2.30
C ARG A 103 -16.21 -7.47 -0.87
N GLN A 104 -15.54 -8.31 -0.09
CA GLN A 104 -15.26 -8.05 1.31
C GLN A 104 -13.91 -7.34 1.47
N PRO A 105 -13.87 -6.20 2.18
CA PRO A 105 -12.60 -5.56 2.48
C PRO A 105 -11.71 -6.47 3.33
N LEU A 106 -10.40 -6.25 3.24
CA LEU A 106 -9.41 -7.01 4.00
C LEU A 106 -9.03 -6.29 5.29
N ARG A 107 -8.81 -7.05 6.35
CA ARG A 107 -8.16 -6.53 7.55
C ARG A 107 -6.69 -6.27 7.26
N ALA A 108 -6.23 -5.08 7.58
CA ALA A 108 -4.83 -4.69 7.54
C ALA A 108 -4.42 -4.01 8.86
N SER A 109 -3.17 -3.57 8.94
CA SER A 109 -2.66 -2.74 10.04
C SER A 109 -2.08 -1.45 9.48
N ASP A 110 -2.35 -0.33 10.17
CA ASP A 110 -1.65 0.90 9.86
C ASP A 110 -0.19 0.80 10.33
N PRO A 111 0.80 1.02 9.45
CA PRO A 111 2.20 0.79 9.76
C PRO A 111 2.80 1.77 10.79
N LEU A 112 2.11 2.88 11.09
CA LEU A 112 2.61 3.89 12.04
C LEU A 112 2.01 3.69 13.43
N SER A 113 0.69 3.57 13.52
CA SER A 113 -0.01 3.35 14.79
C SER A 113 0.00 1.88 15.23
N GLY A 114 0.19 0.93 14.30
CA GLY A 114 0.04 -0.50 14.54
C GLY A 114 -1.42 -0.95 14.73
N LEU A 115 -2.38 -0.02 14.70
CA LEU A 115 -3.78 -0.31 14.90
C LEU A 115 -4.40 -0.94 13.63
N PRO A 116 -5.35 -1.88 13.79
CA PRO A 116 -6.03 -2.47 12.65
C PRO A 116 -6.84 -1.44 11.85
N VAL A 117 -6.90 -1.63 10.54
CA VAL A 117 -7.71 -0.86 9.57
C VAL A 117 -8.39 -1.82 8.60
N LEU A 118 -9.46 -1.38 7.93
CA LEU A 118 -10.06 -2.11 6.81
C LEU A 118 -9.52 -1.54 5.50
N ARG A 119 -8.97 -2.42 4.66
CA ARG A 119 -8.46 -2.12 3.34
C ARG A 119 -9.50 -2.45 2.28
N PHE A 120 -9.78 -1.47 1.45
CA PHE A 120 -10.65 -1.58 0.28
C PHE A 120 -9.79 -1.47 -0.98
N ASP A 121 -10.00 -2.37 -1.92
CA ASP A 121 -9.18 -2.50 -3.12
C ASP A 121 -9.50 -1.49 -4.24
N GLY A 122 -10.62 -0.79 -4.13
CA GLY A 122 -11.10 0.17 -5.14
C GLY A 122 -11.90 -0.43 -6.28
N LEU A 123 -12.07 -1.76 -6.31
CA LEU A 123 -12.75 -2.47 -7.39
C LEU A 123 -14.21 -2.71 -7.04
N ASP A 124 -14.48 -3.45 -5.98
CA ASP A 124 -15.85 -3.85 -5.60
C ASP A 124 -16.06 -4.07 -4.10
N ASP A 125 -15.07 -3.76 -3.25
CA ASP A 125 -15.19 -3.84 -1.80
C ASP A 125 -16.18 -2.82 -1.23
N TRP A 126 -17.17 -3.28 -0.46
CA TRP A 126 -18.07 -2.43 0.31
C TRP A 126 -18.77 -3.18 1.45
N LEU A 127 -19.26 -2.44 2.44
CA LEU A 127 -20.15 -2.93 3.51
C LEU A 127 -21.44 -2.10 3.52
N SER A 128 -22.60 -2.75 3.68
CA SER A 128 -23.89 -2.05 3.85
C SER A 128 -24.43 -2.19 5.26
N PHE A 129 -25.19 -1.19 5.70
CA PHE A 129 -25.84 -1.16 7.01
C PHE A 129 -27.24 -0.52 6.91
N GLN A 130 -27.98 -0.57 8.02
CA GLN A 130 -29.26 0.11 8.19
C GLN A 130 -29.20 1.57 7.73
N LEU A 131 -30.17 2.01 6.91
CA LEU A 131 -30.27 3.41 6.49
C LEU A 131 -30.36 4.36 7.70
N LEU A 132 -29.40 5.29 7.77
CA LEU A 132 -29.45 6.47 8.63
C LEU A 132 -30.00 7.64 7.80
N ASN A 133 -31.05 8.31 8.27
CA ASN A 133 -31.71 9.40 7.55
C ASN A 133 -31.58 10.78 8.24
N ASP A 134 -30.79 10.85 9.30
CA ASP A 134 -30.62 12.03 10.13
C ASP A 134 -29.15 12.45 10.28
N VAL A 135 -28.25 12.03 9.37
CA VAL A 135 -26.81 12.31 9.44
C VAL A 135 -26.52 13.82 9.38
N ARG A 136 -25.68 14.32 10.31
CA ARG A 136 -25.32 15.75 10.41
C ARG A 136 -23.84 16.02 10.62
N THR A 137 -23.16 15.29 11.51
CA THR A 137 -21.71 15.45 11.75
C THR A 137 -21.04 14.10 11.60
N VAL A 138 -19.96 14.05 10.82
CA VAL A 138 -19.25 12.82 10.48
C VAL A 138 -17.76 13.00 10.75
N PHE A 139 -17.15 12.00 11.36
CA PHE A 139 -15.70 11.87 11.50
C PHE A 139 -15.27 10.61 10.78
N VAL A 140 -14.28 10.72 9.90
CA VAL A 140 -13.70 9.60 9.17
C VAL A 140 -12.20 9.62 9.36
N VAL A 141 -11.66 8.57 9.97
CA VAL A 141 -10.22 8.28 9.92
C VAL A 141 -9.97 7.34 8.75
N ALA A 142 -9.29 7.81 7.72
CA ALA A 142 -9.02 7.04 6.51
C ALA A 142 -7.77 7.56 5.77
N ARG A 143 -7.29 6.78 4.80
CA ARG A 143 -6.34 7.22 3.77
C ARG A 143 -6.78 6.73 2.41
N GLU A 144 -6.53 7.55 1.40
CA GLU A 144 -6.70 7.13 0.02
C GLU A 144 -5.42 6.46 -0.49
N GLY A 145 -5.58 5.32 -1.17
CA GLY A 145 -4.47 4.60 -1.79
C GLY A 145 -3.79 5.43 -2.87
N ALA A 146 -2.46 5.34 -2.97
CA ALA A 146 -1.71 6.04 -4.01
C ALA A 146 -2.18 5.67 -5.43
N ASN A 147 -2.69 4.46 -5.61
CA ASN A 147 -3.18 3.92 -6.88
C ASN A 147 -4.68 4.16 -7.12
N ALA A 148 -5.38 4.86 -6.21
CA ALA A 148 -6.78 5.23 -6.42
C ALA A 148 -6.93 6.06 -7.71
N THR A 149 -7.83 5.64 -8.61
CA THR A 149 -8.14 6.41 -9.82
C THR A 149 -8.66 7.81 -9.48
N ARG A 150 -8.57 8.72 -10.44
CA ARG A 150 -9.13 10.08 -10.34
C ARG A 150 -10.66 10.11 -10.43
N SER A 151 -11.30 8.95 -10.62
CA SER A 151 -12.76 8.78 -10.59
C SER A 151 -13.34 9.15 -9.23
N PHE A 152 -14.64 9.37 -9.19
CA PHE A 152 -15.41 9.62 -7.97
C PHE A 152 -15.43 8.37 -7.08
N ARG A 153 -15.58 8.51 -5.77
CA ARG A 153 -15.76 7.36 -4.84
C ARG A 153 -16.31 7.85 -3.51
N ALA A 154 -16.57 6.97 -2.55
CA ALA A 154 -17.01 7.40 -1.23
C ALA A 154 -16.49 6.47 -0.12
N VAL A 155 -16.06 7.05 1.01
CA VAL A 155 -15.76 6.27 2.24
C VAL A 155 -17.05 5.90 2.94
N LEU A 156 -17.88 6.88 3.26
CA LEU A 156 -19.25 6.74 3.71
C LEU A 156 -20.14 7.06 2.52
N GLY A 157 -21.24 6.34 2.31
CA GLY A 157 -22.08 6.53 1.13
C GLY A 157 -23.51 6.10 1.37
N GLU A 158 -24.30 6.19 0.31
CA GLU A 158 -25.70 5.79 0.25
C GLU A 158 -25.99 5.33 -1.19
N ALA A 159 -26.98 4.45 -1.39
CA ALA A 159 -27.28 3.83 -2.68
C ALA A 159 -28.00 4.78 -3.66
N GLY A 160 -28.78 5.74 -3.17
CA GLY A 160 -29.59 6.68 -3.94
C GLY A 160 -29.07 8.12 -4.01
N THR A 161 -28.13 8.52 -3.15
CA THR A 161 -27.65 9.92 -3.09
C THR A 161 -26.13 10.06 -3.30
N ALA A 162 -25.71 11.22 -3.80
CA ALA A 162 -24.29 11.58 -3.97
C ALA A 162 -23.76 12.44 -2.79
N ASP A 163 -24.44 12.38 -1.64
CA ASP A 163 -24.22 13.29 -0.51
C ASP A 163 -22.78 13.21 0.02
N PHE A 164 -22.12 12.06 -0.12
CA PHE A 164 -20.78 11.78 0.39
C PHE A 164 -19.74 11.55 -0.70
N THR A 165 -20.11 11.72 -1.97
CA THR A 165 -19.21 11.48 -3.10
C THR A 165 -17.97 12.38 -2.99
N ARG A 166 -16.78 11.74 -2.97
CA ARG A 166 -15.48 12.36 -3.23
C ARG A 166 -15.45 12.87 -4.66
N GLY A 167 -15.05 14.11 -4.86
CA GLY A 167 -14.88 14.70 -6.20
C GLY A 167 -13.79 14.00 -6.99
N GLY A 168 -13.82 14.14 -8.32
CA GLY A 168 -12.73 13.71 -9.18
C GLY A 168 -11.37 14.33 -8.76
N ASP A 169 -10.27 13.81 -9.31
CA ASP A 169 -8.92 14.36 -9.10
C ASP A 169 -8.40 14.42 -7.66
N ARG A 170 -9.01 13.69 -6.73
CA ARG A 170 -8.52 13.63 -5.34
C ARG A 170 -9.46 14.28 -4.34
N ILE A 171 -10.39 15.10 -4.83
CA ILE A 171 -11.02 16.18 -4.08
C ILE A 171 -11.96 15.63 -3.00
N LEU A 172 -11.89 16.17 -1.78
CA LEU A 172 -12.65 15.67 -0.63
C LEU A 172 -14.13 15.43 -0.93
N TYR A 173 -14.81 16.41 -1.54
CA TYR A 173 -16.23 16.31 -1.86
C TYR A 173 -16.57 16.88 -3.25
N TYR A 174 -17.48 16.19 -3.94
CA TYR A 174 -17.98 16.57 -5.25
C TYR A 174 -19.01 17.70 -5.17
N HIS A 175 -18.76 18.79 -5.89
CA HIS A 175 -19.72 19.87 -6.07
C HIS A 175 -20.46 19.72 -7.40
N PRO A 176 -21.78 19.97 -7.50
CA PRO A 176 -22.65 20.56 -6.46
C PRO A 176 -23.41 19.55 -5.57
N HIS A 177 -23.26 18.25 -5.82
CA HIS A 177 -24.21 17.27 -5.27
C HIS A 177 -23.87 16.75 -3.86
N SER A 178 -22.63 16.89 -3.38
CA SER A 178 -22.27 16.48 -2.02
C SER A 178 -22.91 17.40 -0.98
N GLY A 179 -23.40 16.79 0.10
CA GLY A 179 -23.94 17.49 1.27
C GLY A 179 -22.92 18.30 2.06
N PHE A 180 -21.62 18.16 1.74
CA PHE A 180 -20.51 18.87 2.37
C PHE A 180 -19.78 19.83 1.42
N ALA A 181 -20.37 20.15 0.27
CA ALA A 181 -19.78 21.08 -0.70
C ALA A 181 -20.42 22.49 -0.69
N GLY A 182 -21.37 22.75 0.21
CA GLY A 182 -22.09 24.04 0.31
C GLY A 182 -21.49 25.02 1.33
N GLU A 183 -21.92 26.28 1.28
CA GLU A 183 -21.36 27.40 2.08
C GLU A 183 -21.45 27.20 3.61
N ASP A 184 -22.51 26.53 4.09
CA ASP A 184 -22.71 26.28 5.52
C ASP A 184 -22.05 24.98 6.03
N SER A 185 -21.33 24.28 5.15
CA SER A 185 -20.61 23.06 5.52
C SER A 185 -19.28 23.38 6.21
N VAL A 186 -18.95 22.60 7.24
CA VAL A 186 -17.64 22.68 7.89
C VAL A 186 -16.88 21.42 7.53
N VAL A 187 -15.71 21.57 6.91
CA VAL A 187 -14.83 20.44 6.61
C VAL A 187 -13.42 20.74 7.12
N ARG A 188 -12.85 19.80 7.87
CA ARG A 188 -11.51 19.89 8.45
C ARG A 188 -10.69 18.65 8.12
N ILE A 189 -9.39 18.82 7.88
CA ILE A 189 -8.41 17.73 7.82
C ILE A 189 -7.48 17.86 9.02
N ASN A 190 -7.41 16.83 9.86
CA ASN A 190 -6.62 16.80 11.09
C ASN A 190 -6.90 18.00 12.03
N GLY A 191 -8.13 18.52 11.96
CA GLY A 191 -8.60 19.70 12.70
C GLY A 191 -8.29 21.05 12.07
N SER A 192 -7.60 21.09 10.93
CA SER A 192 -7.42 22.32 10.16
C SER A 192 -8.58 22.52 9.17
N PRO A 193 -9.26 23.67 9.16
CA PRO A 193 -10.29 23.96 8.16
C PRO A 193 -9.74 23.92 6.73
N VAL A 194 -10.54 23.38 5.80
CA VAL A 194 -10.18 23.29 4.37
C VAL A 194 -11.37 23.63 3.48
N ASN A 195 -11.09 24.03 2.24
CA ASN A 195 -12.13 24.10 1.21
C ASN A 195 -12.43 22.68 0.69
N PRO A 196 -13.63 22.12 0.93
CA PRO A 196 -13.97 20.73 0.59
C PRO A 196 -13.97 20.43 -0.92
N THR A 197 -14.10 21.46 -1.77
CA THR A 197 -14.15 21.31 -3.23
C THR A 197 -12.80 21.58 -3.90
N ALA A 198 -11.76 21.88 -3.12
CA ALA A 198 -10.40 22.12 -3.60
C ALA A 198 -9.35 21.26 -2.89
N ALA A 199 -9.54 20.95 -1.61
CA ALA A 199 -8.64 20.10 -0.85
C ALA A 199 -8.73 18.64 -1.32
N ARG A 200 -7.59 17.96 -1.38
CA ARG A 200 -7.50 16.55 -1.78
C ARG A 200 -7.36 15.65 -0.56
N TRP A 201 -7.85 14.42 -0.68
CA TRP A 201 -7.60 13.36 0.30
C TRP A 201 -6.09 13.12 0.48
N PRO A 202 -5.58 13.13 1.71
CA PRO A 202 -4.21 12.74 1.99
C PRO A 202 -3.96 11.26 1.68
N GLY A 203 -2.79 10.94 1.12
CA GLY A 203 -2.32 9.55 0.98
C GLY A 203 -1.84 8.92 2.29
N SER A 204 -1.61 9.73 3.33
CA SER A 204 -1.37 9.28 4.70
C SER A 204 -2.69 9.16 5.46
N LEU A 205 -2.73 8.32 6.50
CA LEU A 205 -3.87 8.26 7.42
C LEU A 205 -4.16 9.67 7.96
N CYS A 206 -5.43 10.07 7.92
CA CYS A 206 -5.88 11.38 8.32
C CYS A 206 -7.29 11.32 8.92
N LEU A 207 -7.65 12.36 9.66
CA LEU A 207 -9.00 12.57 10.16
C LEU A 207 -9.68 13.63 9.29
N VAL A 208 -10.78 13.25 8.66
CA VAL A 208 -11.70 14.18 7.98
C VAL A 208 -12.93 14.36 8.85
N THR A 209 -13.17 15.60 9.27
CA THR A 209 -14.37 16.00 10.00
C THR A 209 -15.26 16.79 9.07
N SER A 210 -16.54 16.43 8.99
CA SER A 210 -17.50 17.04 8.07
C SER A 210 -18.84 17.31 8.77
N VAL A 211 -19.36 18.52 8.61
CA VAL A 211 -20.63 18.96 9.18
C VAL A 211 -21.56 19.42 8.06
N ALA A 212 -22.71 18.77 7.95
CA ALA A 212 -23.70 19.04 6.92
C ALA A 212 -24.70 20.12 7.38
N ALA A 213 -25.00 21.03 6.45
CA ALA A 213 -26.02 22.06 6.63
C ALA A 213 -27.43 21.44 6.78
N ARG A 214 -27.72 20.40 6.01
CA ARG A 214 -28.97 19.63 6.03
C ARG A 214 -28.78 18.22 6.57
N ARG A 215 -29.89 17.50 6.77
CA ARG A 215 -29.86 16.05 7.06
C ARG A 215 -29.44 15.30 5.80
N LEU A 216 -28.51 14.36 5.96
CA LEU A 216 -28.04 13.47 4.90
C LEU A 216 -28.48 12.03 5.19
N GLN A 217 -28.36 11.19 4.17
CA GLN A 217 -28.66 9.76 4.26
C GLN A 217 -27.39 8.92 4.07
N ALA A 218 -27.17 7.89 4.90
CA ALA A 218 -26.03 6.99 4.76
C ALA A 218 -26.42 5.53 5.04
N SER A 219 -25.89 4.62 4.25
CA SER A 219 -26.14 3.18 4.35
C SER A 219 -24.96 2.31 3.88
N LEU A 220 -23.86 2.91 3.41
CA LEU A 220 -22.72 2.22 2.82
C LEU A 220 -21.39 2.70 3.40
N ILE A 221 -20.44 1.77 3.54
CA ILE A 221 -19.01 2.06 3.65
C ILE A 221 -18.33 1.51 2.41
N GLY A 222 -17.47 2.30 1.78
CA GLY A 222 -16.60 1.86 0.70
C GLY A 222 -17.19 1.95 -0.71
N SER A 223 -18.41 2.46 -0.90
CA SER A 223 -19.02 2.59 -2.23
C SER A 223 -19.79 3.89 -2.42
N ASP A 224 -19.67 4.47 -3.61
CA ASP A 224 -20.55 5.51 -4.12
C ASP A 224 -21.65 4.90 -4.98
N ARG A 225 -22.80 4.63 -4.35
CA ARG A 225 -24.02 4.15 -5.01
C ARG A 225 -23.86 2.86 -5.83
N PHE A 226 -22.87 2.03 -5.51
CA PHE A 226 -22.53 0.82 -6.28
C PHE A 226 -22.21 1.08 -7.75
N VAL A 227 -21.78 2.30 -8.09
CA VAL A 227 -21.37 2.61 -9.45
C VAL A 227 -20.00 1.98 -9.70
N PRO A 228 -19.79 1.25 -10.81
CA PRO A 228 -18.50 0.69 -11.16
C PRO A 228 -17.38 1.75 -11.16
N ASP A 229 -16.17 1.36 -10.73
CA ASP A 229 -15.00 2.25 -10.55
C ASP A 229 -15.22 3.42 -9.57
N ARG A 230 -16.21 3.31 -8.67
CA ARG A 230 -16.48 4.30 -7.62
C ARG A 230 -16.50 3.73 -6.21
N ASN A 231 -15.76 2.65 -6.01
CA ASN A 231 -15.52 2.06 -4.71
C ASN A 231 -14.31 2.69 -4.04
N TRP A 232 -14.22 2.67 -2.72
CA TRP A 232 -13.10 3.25 -1.99
C TRP A 232 -11.83 2.44 -2.28
N HIS A 233 -10.72 3.13 -2.57
CA HIS A 233 -9.41 2.49 -2.67
C HIS A 233 -8.55 3.08 -1.58
N GLY A 234 -8.20 2.26 -0.59
CA GLY A 234 -7.41 2.70 0.55
C GLY A 234 -7.90 2.07 1.84
N ASP A 235 -7.53 2.69 2.95
CA ASP A 235 -7.81 2.13 4.27
C ASP A 235 -8.78 3.02 5.04
N VAL A 236 -9.74 2.40 5.73
CA VAL A 236 -10.69 3.04 6.65
C VAL A 236 -10.42 2.50 8.06
N ALA A 237 -10.13 3.39 8.98
CA ALA A 237 -9.74 3.08 10.35
C ALA A 237 -10.93 3.22 11.31
N GLU A 238 -11.65 4.34 11.24
CA GLU A 238 -12.74 4.62 12.17
C GLU A 238 -13.74 5.61 11.57
N VAL A 239 -15.04 5.38 11.80
CA VAL A 239 -16.14 6.22 11.31
C VAL A 239 -17.12 6.50 12.44
N LEU A 240 -17.34 7.77 12.75
CA LEU A 240 -18.37 8.23 13.69
C LEU A 240 -19.40 9.09 12.95
N VAL A 241 -20.68 8.87 13.23
CA VAL A 241 -21.80 9.63 12.64
C VAL A 241 -22.73 10.10 13.75
N TYR A 242 -22.99 11.40 13.81
CA TYR A 242 -23.93 12.04 14.72
C TYR A 242 -25.14 12.58 13.95
N ASN A 243 -26.32 12.53 14.60
CA ASN A 243 -27.58 13.00 14.02
C ASN A 243 -27.90 14.49 14.25
N ARG A 244 -26.95 15.23 14.81
CA ARG A 244 -27.07 16.66 15.06
C ARG A 244 -25.79 17.37 14.67
N ARG A 245 -25.88 18.68 14.47
CA ARG A 245 -24.71 19.54 14.34
C ARG A 245 -24.02 19.61 15.70
N LEU A 246 -22.82 19.06 15.79
CA LEU A 246 -21.99 19.26 16.98
C LEU A 246 -21.49 20.72 17.04
N SER A 247 -21.29 21.22 18.25
CA SER A 247 -20.61 22.49 18.48
C SER A 247 -19.11 22.38 18.21
N ASP A 248 -18.41 23.50 18.03
CA ASP A 248 -16.96 23.48 17.81
C ASP A 248 -16.20 22.83 18.98
N ALA A 249 -16.62 23.07 20.22
CA ALA A 249 -16.01 22.44 21.40
C ALA A 249 -16.20 20.91 21.43
N GLU A 250 -17.38 20.44 21.02
CA GLU A 250 -17.65 19.00 20.89
C GLU A 250 -16.82 18.39 19.76
N ILE A 251 -16.74 19.06 18.61
CA ILE A 251 -15.88 18.65 17.48
C ILE A 251 -14.43 18.56 17.93
N ASP A 252 -13.90 19.60 18.57
CA ASP A 252 -12.51 19.65 19.01
C ASP A 252 -12.20 18.52 20.01
N SER A 253 -13.16 18.15 20.88
CA SER A 253 -13.00 17.02 21.81
C SER A 253 -12.90 15.66 21.11
N VAL A 254 -13.75 15.42 20.10
CA VAL A 254 -13.73 14.17 19.31
C VAL A 254 -12.47 14.13 18.44
N GLU A 255 -12.10 15.24 17.81
CA GLU A 255 -10.89 15.32 17.01
C GLU A 255 -9.64 15.13 17.85
N ALA A 256 -9.56 15.73 19.05
CA ALA A 256 -8.42 15.52 19.95
C ALA A 256 -8.28 14.05 20.33
N TRP A 257 -9.39 13.38 20.65
CA TRP A 257 -9.40 11.96 20.96
C TRP A 257 -8.97 11.09 19.76
N LEU A 258 -9.60 11.24 18.59
CA LEU A 258 -9.27 10.47 17.38
C LEU A 258 -7.81 10.72 16.95
N LYS A 259 -7.34 11.96 16.98
CA LYS A 259 -5.95 12.29 16.62
C LYS A 259 -4.95 11.67 17.59
N ALA A 260 -5.27 11.61 18.89
CA ALA A 260 -4.42 10.96 19.87
C ALA A 260 -4.43 9.43 19.72
N LYS A 261 -5.61 8.82 19.49
CA LYS A 261 -5.76 7.39 19.24
C LYS A 261 -5.01 6.94 17.98
N TRP A 262 -5.20 7.63 16.87
CA TRP A 262 -4.64 7.25 15.56
C TRP A 262 -3.30 7.92 15.21
N VAL A 263 -2.69 8.64 16.15
CA VAL A 263 -1.36 9.24 15.95
C VAL A 263 -1.35 10.25 14.80
N LEU A 264 -2.34 11.16 14.76
CA LEU A 264 -2.58 12.07 13.66
C LEU A 264 -2.18 13.54 13.97
N PRO A 265 -1.65 14.29 12.99
CA PRO A 265 -1.11 13.78 11.74
C PRO A 265 0.09 12.85 12.02
N ALA A 266 0.35 11.92 11.10
CA ALA A 266 1.43 10.95 11.19
C ALA A 266 2.75 11.58 11.66
N ALA A 267 3.24 11.15 12.82
CA ALA A 267 4.53 11.52 13.37
C ALA A 267 5.41 10.27 13.44
N ALA A 268 6.34 10.15 12.50
CA ALA A 268 7.31 9.08 12.43
C ALA A 268 8.73 9.63 12.61
N LEU A 269 9.64 8.76 13.06
CA LEU A 269 11.05 9.08 13.11
C LEU A 269 11.63 9.09 11.70
N HIS A 270 12.35 10.16 11.36
CA HIS A 270 13.07 10.25 10.09
C HIS A 270 14.53 10.60 10.37
N ALA A 271 15.46 9.74 9.99
CA ALA A 271 16.88 10.07 10.08
C ALA A 271 17.25 11.19 9.09
N ASN A 272 18.36 11.87 9.38
CA ASN A 272 18.92 12.96 8.58
C ASN A 272 19.74 12.48 7.36
N PHE A 273 19.83 11.17 7.13
CA PHE A 273 20.48 10.56 5.96
C PHE A 273 19.52 9.69 5.14
N LYS A 274 19.94 9.31 3.94
CA LYS A 274 19.23 8.39 3.02
C LYS A 274 20.12 7.19 2.73
N LEU A 275 19.51 6.03 2.52
CA LEU A 275 20.21 4.83 2.06
C LEU A 275 20.33 4.88 0.53
N GLY A 276 21.49 4.49 0.00
CA GLY A 276 21.76 4.38 -1.43
C GLY A 276 21.49 2.98 -2.00
N ASP A 277 21.81 2.80 -3.28
CA ASP A 277 21.43 1.63 -4.09
C ASP A 277 22.42 0.44 -4.01
N GLY A 278 23.21 0.30 -2.93
CA GLY A 278 24.10 -0.85 -2.76
C GLY A 278 25.19 -0.68 -1.71
N ASP A 279 25.63 -1.82 -1.14
CA ASP A 279 26.67 -2.00 -0.12
C ASP A 279 26.66 -0.97 1.02
N ASN A 280 25.46 -0.58 1.44
CA ASN A 280 25.27 0.32 2.57
C ASN A 280 25.44 -0.46 3.89
N SER A 281 26.08 0.17 4.87
CA SER A 281 25.88 -0.24 6.27
C SER A 281 24.57 0.35 6.80
N MET A 282 24.00 -0.29 7.82
CA MET A 282 23.26 0.44 8.84
C MET A 282 23.66 -0.08 10.23
N THR A 283 24.25 0.80 11.03
CA THR A 283 24.79 0.47 12.34
C THR A 283 24.00 1.17 13.45
N LEU A 284 23.70 0.41 14.49
CA LEU A 284 23.15 0.89 15.75
C LEU A 284 24.27 0.90 16.81
N THR A 285 24.49 2.06 17.42
CA THR A 285 25.54 2.30 18.41
C THR A 285 24.92 2.69 19.75
N GLU A 286 25.38 2.09 20.84
CA GLU A 286 25.02 2.46 22.22
C GLU A 286 25.60 3.84 22.59
N PRO A 287 25.06 4.52 23.63
CA PRO A 287 25.54 5.84 24.07
C PRO A 287 27.03 5.87 24.43
N LEU A 288 27.58 4.75 24.91
CA LEU A 288 29.01 4.60 25.26
C LEU A 288 29.91 4.37 24.03
N GLY A 289 29.36 4.36 22.81
CA GLY A 289 30.11 4.18 21.57
C GLY A 289 30.30 2.74 21.14
N GLN A 290 29.76 1.77 21.89
CA GLN A 290 29.79 0.37 21.51
C GLN A 290 28.81 0.10 20.36
N ARG A 291 29.28 -0.54 19.29
CA ARG A 291 28.42 -0.96 18.17
C ARG A 291 27.64 -2.20 18.60
N ILE A 292 26.31 -2.10 18.63
CA ILE A 292 25.42 -3.18 19.08
C ILE A 292 25.14 -4.14 17.92
N SER A 293 24.80 -3.57 16.76
CA SER A 293 24.35 -4.32 15.61
C SER A 293 24.65 -3.55 14.33
N THR A 294 25.03 -4.28 13.30
CA THR A 294 25.18 -3.78 11.94
C THR A 294 24.34 -4.66 11.04
N LEU A 295 23.41 -4.03 10.32
CA LEU A 295 22.66 -4.64 9.23
C LEU A 295 23.39 -4.33 7.92
N SER A 296 23.79 -5.36 7.20
CA SER A 296 24.39 -5.20 5.87
C SER A 296 23.27 -5.08 4.84
N LEU A 297 23.33 -4.07 3.99
CA LEU A 297 22.35 -3.82 2.94
C LEU A 297 22.97 -4.13 1.56
N PRO A 298 23.12 -5.43 1.19
CA PRO A 298 23.57 -5.77 -0.15
C PRO A 298 22.54 -5.32 -1.20
N PRO A 299 22.92 -5.31 -2.49
CA PRO A 299 21.96 -5.18 -3.57
C PRO A 299 20.79 -6.15 -3.38
N CYS A 300 19.59 -5.66 -3.55
CA CYS A 300 18.35 -6.41 -3.39
C CYS A 300 17.55 -6.25 -4.68
N PRO A 301 16.92 -7.31 -5.22
CA PRO A 301 16.05 -7.15 -6.37
C PRO A 301 14.90 -6.18 -6.03
N PRO A 302 14.31 -5.51 -7.04
CA PRO A 302 13.13 -4.67 -6.83
C PRO A 302 12.03 -5.41 -6.05
N ASP A 303 11.31 -4.66 -5.22
CA ASP A 303 10.18 -5.14 -4.39
C ASP A 303 10.53 -6.19 -3.32
N ALA A 304 11.81 -6.48 -3.10
CA ALA A 304 12.27 -7.32 -2.00
C ALA A 304 12.85 -6.48 -0.85
N THR A 305 12.90 -7.07 0.35
CA THR A 305 13.43 -6.43 1.54
C THR A 305 14.49 -7.29 2.23
N ILE A 306 15.38 -6.64 2.96
CA ILE A 306 16.36 -7.27 3.83
C ILE A 306 15.92 -7.08 5.27
N GLY A 307 15.96 -8.16 6.05
CA GLY A 307 15.59 -8.13 7.46
C GLY A 307 16.17 -9.31 8.24
N VAL A 308 15.87 -9.38 9.52
CA VAL A 308 16.28 -10.49 10.40
C VAL A 308 15.03 -11.30 10.75
N PRO A 309 14.99 -12.63 10.47
CA PRO A 309 13.90 -13.48 10.91
C PRO A 309 13.80 -13.54 12.45
N PRO A 310 12.60 -13.75 13.03
CA PRO A 310 12.45 -13.85 14.49
C PRO A 310 13.23 -15.03 15.08
N ASP A 311 13.18 -16.19 14.41
CA ASP A 311 13.64 -17.48 14.94
C ASP A 311 15.02 -17.92 14.41
N ALA A 312 15.72 -17.05 13.68
CA ALA A 312 17.02 -17.40 13.11
C ALA A 312 18.06 -16.29 13.38
N PRO A 313 19.32 -16.66 13.69
CA PRO A 313 20.41 -15.71 13.72
C PRO A 313 20.80 -15.34 12.27
N GLY A 314 20.80 -14.05 11.96
CA GLY A 314 21.30 -13.52 10.68
C GLY A 314 20.23 -12.87 9.80
N GLN A 315 20.68 -12.11 8.82
CA GLN A 315 19.80 -11.44 7.87
C GLN A 315 19.35 -12.38 6.74
N ALA A 316 18.17 -12.14 6.19
CA ALA A 316 17.62 -12.84 5.05
C ALA A 316 16.87 -11.87 4.12
N LEU A 317 16.56 -12.34 2.92
CA LEU A 317 15.71 -11.63 1.97
C LEU A 317 14.24 -12.05 2.12
N PHE A 318 13.34 -11.08 2.00
CA PHE A 318 11.91 -11.30 2.04
C PHE A 318 11.25 -10.72 0.80
N ALA A 319 10.23 -11.40 0.29
CA ALA A 319 9.46 -10.95 -0.86
C ALA A 319 8.45 -9.84 -0.50
N ARG A 320 8.24 -9.55 0.79
CA ARG A 320 7.26 -8.57 1.27
C ARG A 320 7.82 -7.80 2.48
N PRO A 321 7.68 -6.47 2.53
CA PRO A 321 8.04 -5.66 3.69
C PRO A 321 7.06 -5.88 4.87
N THR A 322 7.56 -5.83 6.10
CA THR A 322 6.74 -5.90 7.34
C THR A 322 7.06 -4.72 8.29
N PRO A 323 6.81 -3.46 7.88
CA PRO A 323 7.13 -2.30 8.69
C PRO A 323 6.35 -2.32 10.01
N GLY A 324 7.06 -2.10 11.13
CA GLY A 324 6.47 -2.10 12.48
C GLY A 324 6.08 -3.48 13.02
N ALA A 325 6.40 -4.57 12.33
CA ALA A 325 6.06 -5.93 12.73
C ALA A 325 7.25 -6.89 12.53
N ALA A 326 7.15 -8.09 13.11
CA ALA A 326 8.14 -9.15 12.95
C ALA A 326 8.19 -9.68 11.50
N ASN A 327 9.39 -10.02 11.02
CA ASN A 327 9.61 -10.58 9.68
C ASN A 327 9.22 -12.08 9.63
N VAL A 328 7.92 -12.38 9.68
CA VAL A 328 7.40 -13.76 9.71
C VAL A 328 7.24 -14.39 8.31
N ALA A 329 7.37 -13.60 7.25
CA ALA A 329 7.31 -14.11 5.89
C ALA A 329 8.48 -15.08 5.61
N LYS A 330 8.30 -16.00 4.64
CA LYS A 330 9.33 -16.97 4.28
C LYS A 330 10.66 -16.26 3.94
N PRO A 331 11.76 -16.55 4.66
CA PRO A 331 13.08 -16.00 4.32
C PRO A 331 13.66 -16.69 3.09
N HIS A 332 14.50 -15.96 2.35
CA HIS A 332 15.22 -16.44 1.17
C HIS A 332 16.72 -16.20 1.34
N ASN A 333 17.51 -17.15 0.83
CA ASN A 333 18.97 -17.14 0.96
C ASN A 333 19.67 -16.26 -0.09
N GLY A 334 18.90 -15.77 -1.06
CA GLY A 334 19.39 -15.04 -2.22
C GLY A 334 18.28 -14.88 -3.25
N TRP A 335 18.66 -14.51 -4.47
CA TRP A 335 17.79 -14.56 -5.64
C TRP A 335 18.49 -15.35 -6.75
N ALA A 336 17.72 -15.94 -7.66
CA ALA A 336 18.28 -16.65 -8.80
C ALA A 336 18.96 -15.67 -9.77
N GLY A 337 20.00 -16.12 -10.46
CA GLY A 337 20.71 -15.29 -11.44
C GLY A 337 19.90 -15.06 -12.73
N GLU A 338 20.48 -14.30 -13.65
CA GLU A 338 19.89 -13.99 -14.95
C GLU A 338 20.12 -15.15 -15.96
N PRO A 339 19.08 -15.72 -16.60
CA PRO A 339 19.25 -16.64 -17.72
C PRO A 339 19.91 -15.95 -18.93
N ARG A 340 20.77 -16.66 -19.65
CA ARG A 340 21.43 -16.13 -20.86
C ARG A 340 20.77 -16.66 -22.13
N LEU A 341 20.39 -15.75 -23.01
CA LEU A 341 19.89 -16.08 -24.35
C LEU A 341 21.07 -16.25 -25.31
N ALA A 342 21.17 -17.40 -26.00
CA ALA A 342 22.28 -17.68 -26.90
C ALA A 342 22.25 -16.84 -28.19
N LYS A 343 21.08 -16.27 -28.52
CA LYS A 343 20.93 -15.28 -29.57
C LYS A 343 20.40 -13.98 -28.97
N PRO A 344 20.87 -12.81 -29.41
CA PRO A 344 20.30 -11.53 -28.99
C PRO A 344 18.88 -11.36 -29.55
N SER A 345 18.12 -10.39 -29.06
CA SER A 345 16.93 -9.92 -29.76
C SER A 345 17.30 -9.31 -31.10
N GLY A 346 16.35 -9.31 -32.05
CA GLY A 346 16.61 -8.76 -33.38
C GLY A 346 15.67 -9.26 -34.47
N VAL A 347 15.97 -8.79 -35.68
CA VAL A 347 15.32 -9.19 -36.92
C VAL A 347 16.07 -10.37 -37.54
N TYR A 348 15.34 -11.42 -37.90
CA TYR A 348 15.88 -12.64 -38.48
C TYR A 348 15.08 -13.06 -39.70
N GLY A 349 15.75 -13.21 -40.85
CA GLY A 349 15.10 -13.67 -42.09
C GLY A 349 14.71 -15.15 -42.10
N ARG A 350 15.08 -15.93 -41.08
CA ARG A 350 14.73 -17.36 -40.95
C ARG A 350 14.36 -17.68 -39.50
N PRO A 351 13.57 -18.74 -39.27
CA PRO A 351 13.28 -19.18 -37.91
C PRO A 351 14.53 -19.42 -37.07
N VAL A 352 14.44 -19.07 -35.78
CA VAL A 352 15.53 -19.16 -34.81
C VAL A 352 15.29 -20.34 -33.88
N ASP A 353 16.31 -21.18 -33.67
CA ASP A 353 16.35 -22.13 -32.56
C ASP A 353 17.06 -21.47 -31.39
N LEU A 354 16.27 -20.93 -30.45
CA LEU A 354 16.78 -20.19 -29.32
C LEU A 354 17.19 -21.15 -28.19
N GLN A 355 18.49 -21.22 -27.94
CA GLN A 355 19.03 -21.87 -26.75
C GLN A 355 19.06 -20.89 -25.58
N ILE A 356 18.67 -21.36 -24.40
CA ILE A 356 18.70 -20.59 -23.16
C ILE A 356 19.58 -21.33 -22.15
N THR A 357 20.56 -20.62 -21.60
CA THR A 357 21.47 -21.15 -20.58
C THR A 357 21.03 -20.66 -19.20
N PRO A 358 20.74 -21.55 -18.24
CA PRO A 358 20.50 -21.15 -16.86
C PRO A 358 21.67 -20.37 -16.25
N PRO A 359 21.44 -19.52 -15.24
CA PRO A 359 22.52 -18.79 -14.56
C PRO A 359 23.51 -19.74 -13.86
N ASP A 360 23.00 -20.86 -13.33
CA ASP A 360 23.77 -21.90 -12.65
C ASP A 360 23.08 -23.26 -12.81
N SER A 361 23.76 -24.34 -12.39
CA SER A 361 23.25 -25.72 -12.50
C SER A 361 22.10 -26.06 -11.55
N LEU A 362 21.81 -25.19 -10.57
CA LEU A 362 20.76 -25.40 -9.56
C LEU A 362 19.46 -24.65 -9.90
N SER A 363 19.49 -23.80 -10.93
CA SER A 363 18.37 -22.97 -11.34
C SER A 363 17.57 -23.60 -12.47
N GLU A 364 16.25 -23.59 -12.34
CA GLU A 364 15.32 -23.94 -13.41
C GLU A 364 14.90 -22.69 -14.17
N VAL A 365 14.94 -22.74 -15.51
CA VAL A 365 14.49 -21.63 -16.36
C VAL A 365 13.04 -21.87 -16.78
N ARG A 366 12.21 -20.84 -16.62
CA ARG A 366 10.84 -20.81 -17.14
C ARG A 366 10.65 -19.64 -18.10
N TYR A 367 9.69 -19.79 -19.01
CA TYR A 367 9.47 -18.81 -20.06
C TYR A 367 8.00 -18.62 -20.42
N THR A 368 7.72 -17.48 -21.02
CA THR A 368 6.45 -17.11 -21.64
C THR A 368 6.73 -16.53 -23.02
N LEU A 369 5.75 -16.65 -23.92
CA LEU A 369 5.86 -16.22 -25.33
C LEU A 369 4.78 -15.19 -25.72
N ASP A 370 4.01 -14.73 -24.74
CA ASP A 370 2.87 -13.84 -24.89
C ASP A 370 3.12 -12.44 -24.28
N GLY A 371 4.30 -12.21 -23.70
CA GLY A 371 4.65 -10.98 -23.01
C GLY A 371 4.32 -10.97 -21.50
N SER A 372 3.63 -11.97 -20.97
CA SER A 372 3.42 -12.09 -19.50
C SER A 372 4.73 -12.35 -18.76
N VAL A 373 4.84 -11.91 -17.50
CA VAL A 373 6.04 -12.20 -16.68
C VAL A 373 6.03 -13.69 -16.30
N PRO A 374 7.12 -14.46 -16.54
CA PRO A 374 7.16 -15.86 -16.15
C PRO A 374 7.05 -16.01 -14.63
N GLY A 375 5.99 -16.69 -14.17
CA GLY A 375 5.80 -17.12 -12.79
C GLY A 375 6.27 -18.56 -12.53
N PRO A 376 6.17 -19.06 -11.30
CA PRO A 376 6.54 -20.43 -10.93
C PRO A 376 5.79 -21.51 -11.70
N GLU A 377 4.59 -21.22 -12.22
CA GLU A 377 3.77 -22.16 -13.02
C GLU A 377 3.98 -22.01 -14.53
N ALA A 378 4.82 -21.07 -14.98
CA ALA A 378 5.10 -20.88 -16.40
C ALA A 378 5.82 -22.10 -17.02
N ARG A 379 5.85 -22.17 -18.35
CA ARG A 379 6.43 -23.33 -19.05
C ARG A 379 7.91 -23.47 -18.72
N ARG A 380 8.32 -24.68 -18.30
CA ARG A 380 9.73 -25.01 -18.06
C ARG A 380 10.48 -25.12 -19.39
N TYR A 381 11.68 -24.54 -19.44
CA TYR A 381 12.60 -24.72 -20.56
C TYR A 381 13.31 -26.08 -20.44
N THR A 382 13.09 -26.96 -21.42
CA THR A 382 13.67 -28.31 -21.47
C THR A 382 14.51 -28.57 -22.73
N GLY A 383 14.48 -27.64 -23.69
CA GLY A 383 15.22 -27.73 -24.96
C GLY A 383 15.00 -26.49 -25.82
N PRO A 384 15.73 -26.34 -26.94
CA PRO A 384 15.70 -25.13 -27.76
C PRO A 384 14.29 -24.72 -28.19
N LEU A 385 14.00 -23.42 -28.13
CA LEU A 385 12.71 -22.87 -28.56
C LEU A 385 12.75 -22.54 -30.05
N ARG A 386 11.92 -23.21 -30.86
CA ARG A 386 11.77 -22.90 -32.29
C ARG A 386 10.88 -21.67 -32.48
N LEU A 387 11.47 -20.53 -32.83
CA LEU A 387 10.78 -19.28 -33.11
C LEU A 387 10.62 -19.11 -34.63
N ALA A 388 9.43 -19.40 -35.15
CA ALA A 388 9.14 -19.33 -36.59
C ALA A 388 8.34 -18.08 -37.01
N LYS A 389 7.89 -17.27 -36.05
CA LYS A 389 7.11 -16.05 -36.24
C LYS A 389 7.57 -14.98 -35.24
N PRO A 390 7.25 -13.70 -35.46
CA PRO A 390 7.50 -12.65 -34.47
C PRO A 390 7.02 -13.06 -33.09
N THR A 391 7.93 -13.08 -32.12
CA THR A 391 7.68 -13.59 -30.76
C THR A 391 8.48 -12.78 -29.75
N VAL A 392 7.82 -12.35 -28.67
CA VAL A 392 8.53 -11.84 -27.50
C VAL A 392 8.78 -13.00 -26.55
N VAL A 393 10.04 -13.26 -26.26
CA VAL A 393 10.46 -14.28 -25.31
C VAL A 393 10.77 -13.59 -23.99
N ARG A 394 10.07 -13.99 -22.92
CA ARG A 394 10.43 -13.60 -21.55
C ARG A 394 10.86 -14.82 -20.79
N VAL A 395 12.02 -14.75 -20.12
CA VAL A 395 12.60 -15.87 -19.38
C VAL A 395 12.99 -15.43 -17.97
N ARG A 396 12.84 -16.35 -17.02
CA ARG A 396 13.18 -16.13 -15.61
C ARG A 396 13.71 -17.40 -14.98
N ALA A 397 14.74 -17.28 -14.16
CA ALA A 397 15.26 -18.39 -13.37
C ALA A 397 14.54 -18.51 -12.01
N PHE A 398 14.34 -19.74 -11.58
CA PHE A 398 13.79 -20.10 -10.27
C PHE A 398 14.72 -21.10 -9.60
N ARG A 399 14.89 -20.95 -8.29
CA ARG A 399 15.69 -21.85 -7.47
C ARG A 399 15.05 -21.98 -6.10
N ASP A 400 15.09 -23.19 -5.55
CA ASP A 400 14.56 -23.44 -4.22
C ASP A 400 15.20 -22.52 -3.17
N SER A 401 14.37 -22.02 -2.27
CA SER A 401 14.74 -21.10 -1.18
C SER A 401 15.37 -19.77 -1.63
N HIS A 402 15.24 -19.41 -2.91
CA HIS A 402 15.68 -18.12 -3.46
C HIS A 402 14.49 -17.34 -4.03
N LEU A 403 14.59 -16.02 -4.01
CA LEU A 403 13.70 -15.17 -4.78
C LEU A 403 13.93 -15.43 -6.27
N PRO A 404 12.89 -15.29 -7.13
CA PRO A 404 13.08 -15.47 -8.56
C PRO A 404 14.01 -14.39 -9.15
N GLY A 405 14.80 -14.77 -10.16
CA GLY A 405 15.79 -13.88 -10.77
C GLY A 405 15.20 -12.72 -11.57
N PRO A 406 16.03 -11.88 -12.21
CA PRO A 406 15.53 -10.86 -13.12
C PRO A 406 14.81 -11.50 -14.33
N VAL A 407 13.88 -10.74 -14.93
CA VAL A 407 13.18 -11.16 -16.14
C VAL A 407 13.95 -10.66 -17.35
N VAL A 408 14.50 -11.58 -18.14
CA VAL A 408 15.10 -11.23 -19.43
C VAL A 408 14.01 -11.22 -20.48
N THR A 409 13.90 -10.13 -21.22
CA THR A 409 12.91 -9.94 -22.28
C THR A 409 13.66 -9.70 -23.58
N ALA A 410 13.26 -10.40 -24.65
CA ALA A 410 13.88 -10.27 -25.96
C ALA A 410 12.84 -10.49 -27.06
N SER A 411 12.75 -9.55 -27.99
CA SER A 411 11.89 -9.64 -29.17
C SER A 411 12.64 -10.25 -30.35
N TYR A 412 12.07 -11.31 -30.94
CA TYR A 412 12.57 -11.96 -32.13
C TYR A 412 11.60 -11.72 -33.28
N LEU A 413 11.97 -10.85 -34.21
CA LEU A 413 11.17 -10.51 -35.38
C LEU A 413 11.57 -11.44 -36.52
N ILE A 414 10.75 -12.46 -36.79
CA ILE A 414 11.05 -13.48 -37.82
C ILE A 414 10.35 -13.11 -39.13
N GLY A 415 11.11 -13.03 -40.22
CA GLY A 415 10.64 -12.63 -41.53
C GLY A 415 11.28 -11.31 -42.00
N ASP A 416 10.62 -10.64 -42.94
CA ASP A 416 11.04 -9.36 -43.52
C ASP A 416 10.22 -8.20 -42.89
N PRO A 417 10.83 -7.18 -42.27
CA PRO A 417 10.11 -5.99 -41.80
C PRO A 417 9.82 -4.97 -42.93
N GLY A 418 10.31 -5.20 -44.14
CA GLY A 418 10.34 -4.19 -45.19
C GLY A 418 11.50 -3.21 -44.94
N HIS A 419 11.21 -1.91 -44.98
CA HIS A 419 12.23 -0.85 -44.94
C HIS A 419 11.89 0.24 -43.90
N PHE A 420 11.44 -0.14 -42.70
CA PHE A 420 11.13 0.80 -41.62
C PHE A 420 11.73 0.34 -40.28
N PRO A 421 12.22 1.28 -39.45
CA PRO A 421 12.56 0.98 -38.06
C PRO A 421 11.36 0.39 -37.31
N VAL A 422 11.62 -0.62 -36.49
CA VAL A 422 10.61 -1.32 -35.70
C VAL A 422 10.82 -1.04 -34.23
N VAL A 423 9.75 -0.66 -33.52
CA VAL A 423 9.73 -0.58 -32.06
C VAL A 423 8.89 -1.74 -31.51
N SER A 424 9.47 -2.51 -30.61
CA SER A 424 8.76 -3.54 -29.85
C SER A 424 8.49 -3.05 -28.43
N ILE A 425 7.23 -3.14 -28.01
CA ILE A 425 6.77 -2.85 -26.65
C ILE A 425 6.21 -4.15 -26.08
N SER A 426 6.79 -4.65 -25.00
CA SER A 426 6.35 -5.87 -24.33
C SER A 426 5.89 -5.61 -22.91
N THR A 427 4.73 -6.13 -22.57
CA THR A 427 4.18 -6.14 -21.22
C THR A 427 3.20 -7.31 -21.09
N ALA A 428 2.63 -7.52 -19.92
CA ALA A 428 1.58 -8.54 -19.75
C ALA A 428 0.40 -8.23 -20.68
N PRO A 429 -0.20 -9.24 -21.36
CA PRO A 429 -1.27 -9.01 -22.33
C PRO A 429 -2.42 -8.14 -21.82
N GLY A 430 -2.80 -8.30 -20.55
CA GLY A 430 -3.86 -7.50 -19.93
C GLY A 430 -3.54 -6.00 -19.88
N ASN A 431 -2.26 -5.60 -19.87
CA ASN A 431 -1.89 -4.19 -19.91
C ASN A 431 -2.14 -3.54 -21.29
N LEU A 432 -2.32 -4.35 -22.35
CA LEU A 432 -2.59 -3.87 -23.71
C LEU A 432 -4.02 -4.16 -24.15
N PHE A 433 -4.50 -5.37 -23.93
CA PHE A 433 -5.67 -5.90 -24.62
C PHE A 433 -6.87 -6.19 -23.70
N ASP A 434 -6.71 -5.97 -22.39
CA ASP A 434 -7.83 -6.07 -21.47
C ASP A 434 -8.88 -4.99 -21.79
N SER A 435 -10.16 -5.35 -21.71
CA SER A 435 -11.27 -4.46 -22.04
C SER A 435 -11.46 -3.32 -21.05
N ASP A 436 -10.90 -3.45 -19.85
CA ASP A 436 -11.10 -2.53 -18.73
C ASP A 436 -9.78 -1.80 -18.39
N LEU A 437 -8.63 -2.42 -18.62
CA LEU A 437 -7.31 -1.91 -18.24
C LEU A 437 -6.35 -1.64 -19.42
N GLY A 438 -6.67 -2.15 -20.61
CA GLY A 438 -5.80 -2.12 -21.79
C GLY A 438 -5.78 -0.78 -22.54
N ILE A 439 -4.95 -0.67 -23.58
CA ILE A 439 -4.74 0.56 -24.37
C ILE A 439 -5.96 1.03 -25.15
N TYR A 440 -6.99 0.19 -25.27
CA TYR A 440 -8.23 0.51 -25.98
C TYR A 440 -9.29 1.16 -25.09
N THR A 441 -9.03 1.36 -23.79
CA THR A 441 -10.01 1.98 -22.88
C THR A 441 -9.88 3.51 -22.86
N ALA A 442 -11.02 4.18 -22.80
CA ALA A 442 -11.14 5.61 -23.16
C ALA A 442 -10.63 6.60 -22.10
N ASP A 443 -10.39 6.16 -20.86
CA ASP A 443 -10.14 7.04 -19.70
C ASP A 443 -8.79 6.82 -19.00
N ASN A 444 -7.86 6.16 -19.70
CA ASN A 444 -6.53 5.84 -19.20
C ASN A 444 -5.59 7.06 -19.11
N THR A 445 -5.42 7.64 -17.92
CA THR A 445 -4.51 8.80 -17.74
C THR A 445 -3.71 8.75 -16.43
N GLY A 446 -2.52 9.34 -16.46
CA GLY A 446 -1.69 9.58 -15.26
C GLY A 446 -0.93 8.36 -14.74
N ARG A 447 -0.42 8.49 -13.50
CA ARG A 447 0.27 7.40 -12.79
C ARG A 447 -0.64 6.19 -12.56
N GLU A 448 -1.93 6.51 -12.47
CA GLU A 448 -3.06 5.60 -12.37
C GLU A 448 -3.12 4.57 -13.54
N TRP A 449 -2.50 4.86 -14.69
CA TRP A 449 -2.39 3.95 -15.84
C TRP A 449 -0.94 3.54 -16.18
N GLU A 450 0.03 3.83 -15.31
CA GLU A 450 1.41 3.38 -15.55
C GLU A 450 1.45 1.84 -15.54
N ARG A 451 2.05 1.27 -16.58
CA ARG A 451 2.27 -0.17 -16.73
C ARG A 451 3.75 -0.43 -16.95
N PRO A 452 4.35 -1.39 -16.23
CA PRO A 452 5.72 -1.79 -16.53
C PRO A 452 5.75 -2.41 -17.93
N ALA A 453 6.56 -1.83 -18.81
CA ALA A 453 6.77 -2.31 -20.16
C ALA A 453 8.27 -2.36 -20.48
N TYR A 454 8.64 -3.28 -21.35
CA TYR A 454 9.97 -3.41 -21.91
C TYR A 454 9.97 -2.86 -23.33
N PHE A 455 10.93 -2.01 -23.66
CA PHE A 455 11.03 -1.31 -24.94
C PHE A 455 12.31 -1.73 -25.66
N GLU A 456 12.17 -2.09 -26.93
CA GLU A 456 13.28 -2.38 -27.83
C GLU A 456 13.08 -1.66 -29.16
N GLY A 457 14.14 -1.05 -29.70
CA GLY A 457 14.17 -0.50 -31.05
C GLY A 457 15.06 -1.35 -31.95
N PHE A 458 14.62 -1.56 -33.18
CA PHE A 458 15.34 -2.27 -34.23
C PHE A 458 15.43 -1.35 -35.44
N GLU A 459 16.66 -1.01 -35.84
CA GLU A 459 16.95 -0.20 -37.03
C GLU A 459 17.39 -1.05 -38.22
#